data_AF-A0A7V3D3Z7-F1
#
_entry.id   AF-A0A7V3D3Z7-F1
#
_cell.length_a   1.000
_cell.length_b   1.000
_cell.length_c   1.000
_cell.angle_alpha   90.00
_cell.angle_beta   90.00
_cell.angle_gamma   90.00
#
_symmetry.space_group_name_H-M   'P 1'
#
loop_
_entity.id
_entity.type
_entity.pdbx_description
1 polymer ?
#
loop_
_entity_poly.entity_id
_entity_poly.type
_entity_poly.pdbx_seq_one_letter_code
_entity_poly.pdbx_strand_id
1 'polypeptide(L)'
;APEILLETPYERALALQLLRFQEALEPVAEDYKPNAITSYLWDLAKTYTAFNVNCNVLKAETEALRQSRLLLCDLTARVIQKGLSLLGIRTVERM
;
A
#
# COMPACT_ATOMS: atom_id res chain seq x y z
N ALA A 1 14.91 10.48 9.24
CA ALA A 1 14.06 9.92 8.17
C ALA A 1 13.09 11.00 7.74
N PRO A 2 12.68 11.08 6.46
CA PRO A 2 11.61 11.98 6.05
C PRO A 2 10.34 11.67 6.86
N GLU A 3 9.62 12.71 7.27
CA GLU A 3 8.44 12.60 8.12
C GLU A 3 7.21 12.20 7.28
N ILE A 4 6.43 11.24 7.77
CA ILE A 4 5.19 10.83 7.12
C ILE A 4 4.05 11.69 7.68
N LEU A 5 3.55 12.58 6.84
CA LEU A 5 2.39 13.43 7.11
C LEU A 5 1.11 12.72 6.66
N LEU A 6 0.15 12.57 7.59
CA LEU A 6 -1.16 11.95 7.38
C LEU A 6 -2.26 12.96 7.69
N GLU A 7 -2.48 13.93 6.79
CA GLU A 7 -3.40 15.05 7.00
C GLU A 7 -4.83 14.69 6.60
N THR A 8 -4.98 13.77 5.65
CA THR A 8 -6.27 13.34 5.12
C THR A 8 -6.68 11.95 5.66
N PRO A 9 -7.99 11.67 5.74
CA PRO A 9 -8.47 10.34 6.09
C PRO A 9 -7.99 9.26 5.10
N TYR A 10 -7.75 9.62 3.83
CA TYR A 10 -7.28 8.70 2.79
C TYR A 10 -5.82 8.28 3.00
N GLU A 11 -4.94 9.23 3.34
CA GLU A 11 -3.54 8.95 3.71
C GLU A 11 -3.49 8.02 4.93
N ARG A 12 -4.28 8.35 5.97
CA ARG A 12 -4.34 7.53 7.18
C ARG A 12 -4.89 6.13 6.90
N ALA A 13 -5.93 6.01 6.10
CA ALA A 13 -6.50 4.71 5.72
C ALA A 13 -5.48 3.85 4.95
N LEU A 14 -4.72 4.45 4.03
CA LEU A 14 -3.67 3.75 3.29
C LEU A 14 -2.53 3.31 4.24
N ALA A 15 -2.05 4.21 5.10
CA ALA A 15 -1.00 3.89 6.07
C ALA A 15 -1.40 2.73 6.99
N LEU A 16 -2.63 2.76 7.50
CA LEU A 16 -3.17 1.66 8.31
C LEU A 16 -3.24 0.36 7.50
N GLN A 17 -3.71 0.38 6.25
CA GLN A 17 -3.74 -0.83 5.44
C GLN A 17 -2.35 -1.40 5.16
N LEU A 18 -1.35 -0.56 4.93
CA LEU A 18 0.04 -1.01 4.73
C LEU A 18 0.58 -1.74 5.97
N LEU A 19 0.26 -1.28 7.17
CA LEU A 19 0.67 -1.92 8.43
C LEU A 19 0.01 -3.30 8.64
N ARG A 20 -1.19 -3.50 8.10
CA ARG A 20 -1.93 -4.77 8.20
C ARG A 20 -1.39 -5.88 7.28
N PHE A 21 -0.34 -5.62 6.52
CA PHE A 21 0.27 -6.65 5.69
C PHE A 21 0.73 -7.86 6.51
N GLN A 22 1.27 -7.63 7.72
CA GLN A 22 1.69 -8.72 8.61
C GLN A 22 0.50 -9.57 9.06
N GLU A 23 -0.61 -8.95 9.46
CA GLU A 23 -1.85 -9.65 9.84
C GLU A 23 -2.37 -10.54 8.68
N ALA A 24 -2.20 -10.09 7.43
CA ALA A 24 -2.60 -10.86 6.27
C ALA A 24 -1.70 -12.08 5.99
N LEU A 25 -0.47 -12.10 6.52
CA LEU A 25 0.47 -13.21 6.37
C LEU A 25 0.29 -14.30 7.43
N GLU A 26 -0.19 -13.97 8.63
CA GLU A 26 -0.45 -14.93 9.70
C GLU A 26 -1.32 -16.13 9.25
N PRO A 27 -2.52 -15.95 8.65
CA PRO A 27 -3.33 -17.08 8.19
C PRO A 27 -2.71 -17.82 6.99
N VAL A 28 -1.80 -17.20 6.26
CA VAL A 28 -1.06 -17.88 5.18
C VAL A 28 -0.02 -18.83 5.79
N ALA A 29 0.66 -18.40 6.85
CA ALA A 29 1.71 -19.15 7.50
C ALA A 29 1.17 -20.26 8.43
N GLU A 30 0.11 -19.98 9.18
CA GLU A 30 -0.44 -20.90 10.18
C GLU A 30 -1.49 -21.85 9.60
N ASP A 31 -2.42 -21.30 8.81
CA ASP A 31 -3.58 -22.04 8.30
C ASP A 31 -3.44 -22.49 6.83
N TYR A 32 -2.34 -22.17 6.17
CA TYR A 32 -2.13 -22.44 4.73
C TYR A 32 -3.24 -21.87 3.84
N LYS A 33 -3.74 -20.66 4.18
CA LYS A 33 -4.83 -19.97 3.47
C LYS A 33 -4.33 -18.84 2.55
N PRO A 34 -3.86 -19.12 1.32
CA PRO A 34 -3.33 -18.11 0.40
C PRO A 34 -4.39 -17.10 -0.09
N ASN A 35 -5.69 -17.41 0.06
CA ASN A 35 -6.76 -16.48 -0.25
C ASN A 35 -6.80 -15.24 0.68
N ALA A 36 -6.19 -15.34 1.87
CA ALA A 36 -6.11 -14.22 2.81
C ALA A 36 -5.24 -13.09 2.24
N ILE A 37 -4.05 -13.41 1.74
CA ILE A 37 -3.16 -12.41 1.13
C ILE A 37 -3.73 -11.85 -0.18
N THR A 38 -4.44 -12.65 -0.98
CA THR A 38 -5.11 -12.12 -2.18
C THR A 38 -6.21 -11.12 -1.84
N SER A 39 -6.99 -11.40 -0.80
CA SER A 39 -8.06 -10.50 -0.33
C SER A 39 -7.46 -9.20 0.21
N TYR A 40 -6.38 -9.30 1.00
CA TYR A 40 -5.63 -8.14 1.47
C TYR A 40 -5.11 -7.27 0.31
N LEU A 41 -4.45 -7.87 -0.68
CA LEU A 41 -3.89 -7.13 -1.82
C LEU A 41 -4.97 -6.39 -2.61
N TRP A 42 -6.15 -7.01 -2.76
CA TRP A 42 -7.30 -6.38 -3.39
C TRP A 42 -7.80 -5.15 -2.63
N ASP A 43 -7.94 -5.26 -1.31
CA ASP A 43 -8.40 -4.14 -0.48
C ASP A 43 -7.34 -3.04 -0.35
N LEU A 44 -6.06 -3.39 -0.36
CA LEU A 44 -4.95 -2.43 -0.44
C LEU A 44 -5.02 -1.66 -1.76
N ALA A 45 -5.22 -2.33 -2.90
CA ALA A 45 -5.32 -1.68 -4.21
C ALA A 45 -6.51 -0.72 -4.29
N LYS A 46 -7.67 -1.09 -3.71
CA LYS A 46 -8.84 -0.19 -3.59
C LYS A 46 -8.52 1.04 -2.73
N THR A 47 -7.89 0.82 -1.59
CA THR A 47 -7.52 1.91 -0.66
C THR A 47 -6.52 2.87 -1.32
N TYR A 48 -5.54 2.33 -2.04
CA TYR A 48 -4.60 3.12 -2.84
C TYR A 48 -5.31 3.91 -3.94
N THR A 49 -6.29 3.32 -4.63
CA THR A 49 -7.07 4.03 -5.67
C THR A 49 -7.80 5.22 -5.06
N ALA A 50 -8.44 5.05 -3.90
CA ALA A 50 -9.09 6.15 -3.19
C ALA A 50 -8.08 7.24 -2.77
N PHE A 51 -6.91 6.86 -2.26
CA PHE A 51 -5.84 7.81 -1.96
C PHE A 51 -5.36 8.57 -3.20
N ASN A 52 -5.08 7.89 -4.30
CA ASN A 52 -4.56 8.50 -5.53
C ASN A 52 -5.55 9.50 -6.16
N VAL A 53 -6.85 9.24 -6.06
CA VAL A 53 -7.89 10.16 -6.57
C VAL A 53 -8.06 11.38 -5.67
N ASN A 54 -8.03 11.21 -4.35
CA ASN A 54 -8.35 12.28 -3.41
C ASN A 54 -7.13 13.08 -2.93
N CYS A 55 -5.91 12.54 -3.08
CA CYS A 55 -4.68 13.16 -2.62
C CYS A 55 -3.74 13.43 -3.80
N ASN A 56 -3.59 14.70 -4.18
CA ASN A 56 -2.66 15.10 -5.25
C ASN A 56 -1.20 14.82 -4.84
N VAL A 57 -0.57 13.80 -5.42
CA VAL A 57 0.82 13.42 -5.10
C VAL A 57 1.82 14.41 -5.71
N LEU A 58 1.74 14.65 -7.02
CA LEU A 58 2.72 15.47 -7.74
C LEU A 58 2.53 16.98 -7.55
N LYS A 59 1.29 17.41 -7.28
CA LYS A 59 0.91 18.81 -7.06
C LYS A 59 0.56 19.06 -5.60
N ALA A 60 1.26 18.42 -4.67
CA ALA A 60 1.07 18.66 -3.24
C ALA A 60 1.46 20.10 -2.88
N GLU A 61 0.82 20.64 -1.85
CA GLU A 61 0.95 22.05 -1.46
C GLU A 61 2.35 22.39 -0.94
N THR A 62 3.02 21.41 -0.32
CA THR A 62 4.38 21.56 0.22
C THR A 62 5.26 20.41 -0.25
N GLU A 63 6.56 20.66 -0.32
CA GLU A 63 7.54 19.62 -0.66
C GLU A 63 7.56 18.49 0.39
N ALA A 64 7.33 18.81 1.66
CA ALA A 64 7.22 17.81 2.73
C ALA A 64 6.01 16.86 2.50
N LEU A 65 4.85 17.42 2.15
CA LEU A 65 3.66 16.63 1.84
C LEU A 65 3.84 15.80 0.56
N ARG A 66 4.50 16.36 -0.46
CA ARG A 66 4.89 15.63 -1.66
C ARG A 66 5.75 14.43 -1.34
N GLN A 67 6.79 14.60 -0.51
CA GLN A 67 7.68 13.53 -0.10
C GLN A 67 6.94 12.45 0.71
N SER A 68 6.09 12.85 1.66
CA SER A 68 5.24 11.92 2.43
C SER A 68 4.39 11.04 1.49
N ARG A 69 3.68 11.66 0.55
CA ARG A 69 2.82 10.95 -0.41
C ARG A 69 3.60 10.02 -1.34
N LEU A 70 4.77 10.45 -1.80
CA LEU A 70 5.65 9.60 -2.61
C LEU A 70 6.15 8.37 -1.84
N LEU A 71 6.44 8.51 -0.54
CA LEU A 71 6.81 7.37 0.32
C LEU A 71 5.65 6.39 0.48
N LEU A 72 4.41 6.88 0.63
CA LEU A 72 3.23 6.03 0.66
C LEU A 72 3.03 5.27 -0.67
N CYS A 73 3.23 5.94 -1.81
CA CYS A 73 3.19 5.29 -3.12
C CYS A 73 4.27 4.20 -3.26
N ASP A 74 5.53 4.51 -2.91
CA ASP A 74 6.65 3.57 -2.98
C ASP A 74 6.42 2.35 -2.07
N LEU A 75 6.00 2.58 -0.83
CA LEU A 75 5.69 1.50 0.10
C LEU A 75 4.54 0.63 -0.41
N THR A 76 3.48 1.23 -0.97
CA THR A 76 2.37 0.49 -1.56
C THR A 76 2.85 -0.40 -2.71
N ALA A 77 3.67 0.12 -3.61
CA ALA A 77 4.23 -0.66 -4.72
C ALA A 77 5.06 -1.85 -4.22
N ARG A 78 5.91 -1.64 -3.21
CA ARG A 78 6.72 -2.71 -2.60
C ARG A 78 5.87 -3.79 -1.94
N VAL A 79 4.82 -3.41 -1.21
CA VAL A 79 3.92 -4.37 -0.55
C VAL A 79 3.14 -5.19 -1.59
N ILE A 80 2.62 -4.55 -2.64
CA ILE A 80 1.92 -5.27 -3.72
C ILE A 80 2.87 -6.24 -4.42
N GLN A 81 4.07 -5.79 -4.79
CA GLN A 81 5.07 -6.64 -5.41
C GLN A 81 5.46 -7.82 -4.51
N LYS A 82 5.68 -7.56 -3.21
CA LYS A 82 6.03 -8.61 -2.26
C LYS A 82 4.89 -9.62 -2.11
N GLY A 83 3.65 -9.17 -1.92
CA GLY A 83 2.50 -10.06 -1.79
C GLY A 83 2.26 -10.91 -3.02
N LEU A 84 2.37 -10.33 -4.23
CA LEU A 84 2.28 -11.09 -5.48
C LEU A 84 3.43 -12.09 -5.63
N SER A 85 4.65 -11.71 -5.24
CA SER A 85 5.81 -12.62 -5.27
C SER A 85 5.62 -13.84 -4.35
N LEU A 86 4.98 -13.66 -3.20
CA LEU A 86 4.66 -14.76 -2.26
C LEU A 86 3.63 -15.73 -2.87
N LEU A 87 2.79 -15.25 -3.78
CA LEU A 87 1.85 -16.05 -4.57
C LEU A 87 2.48 -16.66 -5.82
N GLY A 88 3.78 -16.42 -6.07
CA GLY A 88 4.48 -16.87 -7.27
C GLY A 88 4.18 -16.05 -8.53
N ILE A 89 3.53 -14.89 -8.39
CA ILE A 89 3.16 -14.01 -9.49
C ILE A 89 4.24 -12.96 -9.69
N ARG A 90 4.77 -12.85 -10.91
CA ARG A 90 5.75 -11.81 -11.27
C ARG A 90 5.05 -10.54 -11.71
N THR A 91 5.56 -9.39 -11.27
CA THR A 91 5.08 -8.06 -11.70
C THR A 91 5.94 -7.51 -12.83
N VAL A 92 5.41 -6.55 -13.57
CA VAL A 92 6.12 -5.74 -14.57
C VAL A 92 6.26 -4.30 -14.08
N GLU A 93 7.28 -3.58 -14.53
CA GLU A 93 7.48 -2.16 -14.16
C GLU A 93 6.48 -1.22 -14.84
N ARG A 94 5.99 -1.61 -16.02
CA ARG A 94 4.98 -0.87 -16.78
C ARG A 94 4.09 -1.87 -17.52
N MET A 95 2.78 -1.72 -17.38
CA MET A 95 1.78 -2.42 -18.21
C MET A 95 1.60 -1.70 -19.54
#